data_AF-A0AAN9TXT2-F1
#
_entry.id   AF-A0AAN9TXT2-F1
#
_cell.length_a   1.000
_cell.length_b   1.000
_cell.length_c   1.000
_cell.angle_alpha   90.00
_cell.angle_beta   90.00
_cell.angle_gamma   90.00
#
_symmetry.space_group_name_H-M   'P 1'
#
loop_
_entity.id
_entity.type
_entity.pdbx_description
1 polymer ?
#
loop_
_entity_poly.entity_id
_entity_poly.type
_entity_poly.pdbx_seq_one_letter_code
_entity_poly.pdbx_strand_id
1 'polypeptide(L)'
;MEPPRLSDTPQRYPDFCLSISARLTWALTNILTSACSHPNAPKHNLILSIGSGSGLLEAHLQSLWSSSPSNNLFIEGVEVRTAEEAPPVNRYLSEEQYTTVRGTFEISPRLREASALIFVYPREPGLIHRYLHAAGKDTNSPLRAVVWLGPKADWDSFAECLRGVPGFGPVEIPTNVTCGLVEYEMMGLIRRLPL
;
A
#
# COMPACT_ATOMS: atom_id res chain seq x y z
N MET A 1 -9.33 2.77 17.69
CA MET A 1 -9.70 4.21 17.75
C MET A 1 -10.53 4.55 16.52
N GLU A 2 -11.51 5.44 16.58
CA GLU A 2 -12.20 5.90 15.37
C GLU A 2 -11.26 6.81 14.55
N PRO A 3 -11.06 6.55 13.25
CA PRO A 3 -10.22 7.42 12.42
C PRO A 3 -10.89 8.79 12.18
N PRO A 4 -10.12 9.89 12.15
CA PRO A 4 -10.65 11.23 11.92
C PRO A 4 -11.33 11.34 10.55
N ARG A 5 -12.38 12.15 10.41
CA ARG A 5 -13.02 12.36 9.11
C ARG A 5 -12.07 13.06 8.14
N LEU A 6 -11.89 12.47 6.96
CA LEU A 6 -11.07 13.05 5.89
C LEU A 6 -11.80 14.14 5.14
N SER A 7 -11.07 15.19 4.76
CA SER A 7 -11.53 16.20 3.80
C SER A 7 -10.90 15.94 2.42
N ASP A 8 -11.37 16.66 1.39
CA ASP A 8 -10.73 16.65 0.07
C ASP A 8 -9.37 17.36 0.03
N THR A 9 -9.04 18.15 1.06
CA THR A 9 -7.73 18.77 1.20
C THR A 9 -6.81 17.84 1.98
N PRO A 10 -5.60 17.55 1.48
CA PRO A 10 -4.65 16.70 2.20
C PRO A 10 -4.25 17.32 3.54
N GLN A 11 -4.28 16.51 4.59
CA GLN A 11 -3.93 16.93 5.95
C GLN A 11 -2.91 15.97 6.56
N ARG A 12 -1.99 16.52 7.35
CA ARG A 12 -1.07 15.73 8.17
C ARG A 12 -1.73 15.37 9.49
N TYR A 13 -1.52 14.14 9.93
CA TYR A 13 -1.92 13.67 11.25
C TYR A 13 -0.67 13.26 12.04
N PRO A 14 -0.61 13.46 13.36
CA PRO A 14 0.60 13.19 14.15
C PRO A 14 1.15 11.77 14.01
N ASP A 15 0.28 10.80 13.76
CA ASP A 15 0.63 9.38 13.72
C ASP A 15 0.64 8.80 12.29
N PHE A 16 0.69 9.65 11.26
CA PHE A 16 0.74 9.21 9.86
C PHE A 16 1.68 10.12 9.03
N CYS A 17 2.67 9.51 8.38
CA CYS A 17 3.78 10.24 7.76
C CYS A 17 3.38 10.99 6.47
N LEU A 18 2.38 10.47 5.75
CA LEU A 18 1.86 11.04 4.50
C LEU A 18 0.67 11.96 4.80
N SER A 19 0.51 13.03 4.04
CA SER A 19 -0.71 13.83 4.08
C SER A 19 -1.87 13.03 3.46
N ILE A 20 -2.97 12.83 4.18
CA ILE A 20 -4.11 12.03 3.73
C ILE A 20 -5.32 12.89 3.40
N SER A 21 -6.05 12.51 2.36
CA SER A 21 -7.30 13.13 1.94
C SER A 21 -8.31 12.08 1.47
N ALA A 22 -9.58 12.43 1.41
CA ALA A 22 -10.60 11.59 0.78
C ALA A 22 -10.27 11.34 -0.71
N ARG A 23 -9.70 12.33 -1.40
CA ARG A 23 -9.25 12.17 -2.80
C ARG A 23 -8.16 11.12 -2.95
N LEU A 24 -7.22 11.03 -2.01
CA LEU A 24 -6.19 10.00 -2.02
C LEU A 24 -6.77 8.59 -1.85
N THR A 25 -7.69 8.40 -0.91
CA THR A 25 -8.30 7.08 -0.68
C THR A 25 -9.15 6.63 -1.87
N TRP A 26 -9.86 7.56 -2.52
CA TRP A 26 -10.55 7.31 -3.79
C TRP A 26 -9.60 6.95 -4.94
N ALA A 27 -8.51 7.71 -5.10
CA ALA A 27 -7.52 7.44 -6.14
C ALA A 27 -6.87 6.06 -5.97
N LEU A 28 -6.46 5.71 -4.75
CA LEU A 28 -5.93 4.39 -4.41
C LEU A 28 -6.95 3.29 -4.71
N THR A 29 -8.21 3.49 -4.31
CA THR A 29 -9.29 2.53 -4.59
C THR A 29 -9.42 2.28 -6.09
N ASN A 30 -9.50 3.33 -6.92
CA ASN A 30 -9.63 3.19 -8.37
C ASN A 30 -8.42 2.48 -9.00
N ILE A 31 -7.21 2.83 -8.55
CA ILE A 31 -5.96 2.21 -9.03
C ILE A 31 -5.95 0.71 -8.72
N LEU A 32 -6.26 0.34 -7.48
CA LEU A 32 -6.22 -1.04 -7.00
C LEU A 32 -7.35 -1.87 -7.61
N THR A 33 -8.58 -1.34 -7.69
CA THR A 33 -9.69 -2.01 -8.37
C THR A 33 -9.34 -2.27 -9.83
N SER A 34 -8.82 -1.26 -10.55
CA SER A 34 -8.43 -1.42 -11.96
C SER A 34 -7.34 -2.47 -12.14
N ALA A 35 -6.29 -2.45 -11.30
CA ALA A 35 -5.19 -3.40 -11.45
C ALA A 35 -5.57 -4.84 -11.07
N CYS A 36 -6.46 -5.01 -10.09
CA CYS A 36 -6.91 -6.33 -9.63
C CYS A 36 -8.09 -6.89 -10.44
N SER A 37 -8.72 -6.09 -11.32
CA SER A 37 -9.82 -6.54 -12.17
C SER A 37 -9.30 -7.29 -13.40
N HIS A 38 -9.22 -8.63 -13.31
CA HIS A 38 -8.85 -9.49 -14.43
C HIS A 38 -9.71 -10.76 -14.48
N PRO A 39 -9.79 -11.48 -15.63
CA PRO A 39 -10.73 -12.61 -15.81
C PRO A 39 -10.58 -13.76 -14.79
N ASN A 40 -9.37 -13.94 -14.28
CA ASN A 40 -9.02 -14.95 -13.28
C ASN A 40 -8.78 -14.35 -11.88
N ALA A 41 -9.32 -13.16 -11.61
CA ALA A 41 -9.13 -12.50 -10.33
C ALA A 41 -9.78 -13.33 -9.20
N PRO A 42 -9.13 -13.42 -8.03
CA PRO A 42 -9.75 -14.08 -6.89
C PRO A 42 -11.02 -13.34 -6.47
N LYS A 43 -11.91 -14.05 -5.78
CA LYS A 43 -13.15 -13.47 -5.22
C LYS A 43 -12.84 -12.29 -4.28
N HIS A 44 -11.70 -12.34 -3.58
CA HIS A 44 -11.20 -11.29 -2.71
C HIS A 44 -9.74 -11.00 -3.06
N ASN A 45 -9.41 -9.72 -3.25
CA ASN A 45 -8.06 -9.26 -3.56
C ASN A 45 -7.40 -8.68 -2.31
N LEU A 46 -6.40 -9.39 -1.80
CA LEU A 46 -5.62 -8.95 -0.65
C LEU A 46 -4.64 -7.85 -1.06
N ILE A 47 -4.69 -6.74 -0.35
CA ILE A 47 -3.75 -5.62 -0.45
C ILE A 47 -2.93 -5.62 0.83
N LEU A 48 -1.61 -5.68 0.72
CA LEU A 48 -0.73 -5.54 1.90
C LEU A 48 -0.21 -4.11 1.98
N SER A 49 -0.45 -3.44 3.10
CA SER A 49 0.17 -2.16 3.42
C SER A 49 1.41 -2.39 4.27
N ILE A 50 2.58 -2.23 3.68
CA ILE A 50 3.86 -2.57 4.30
C ILE A 50 4.39 -1.37 5.08
N GLY A 51 4.62 -1.56 6.38
CA GLY A 51 4.93 -0.46 7.30
C GLY A 51 3.68 0.36 7.62
N SER A 52 2.58 -0.30 7.95
CA SER A 52 1.26 0.33 8.16
C SER A 52 1.21 1.36 9.29
N GLY A 53 2.22 1.39 10.18
CA GLY A 53 2.34 2.37 11.25
C GLY A 53 1.11 2.37 12.16
N SER A 54 0.45 3.51 12.28
CA SER A 54 -0.76 3.65 13.11
C SER A 54 -1.99 2.93 12.55
N GLY A 55 -1.99 2.51 11.27
CA GLY A 55 -3.14 1.91 10.63
C GLY A 55 -4.16 2.90 10.06
N LEU A 56 -3.85 4.20 10.03
CA LEU A 56 -4.80 5.25 9.68
C LEU A 56 -5.29 5.14 8.23
N LEU A 57 -4.38 4.93 7.28
CA LEU A 57 -4.72 4.79 5.85
C LEU A 57 -5.60 3.57 5.63
N GLU A 58 -5.22 2.45 6.25
CA GLU A 58 -5.85 1.16 6.13
C GLU A 58 -7.28 1.22 6.66
N ALA A 59 -7.49 1.82 7.84
CA ALA A 59 -8.83 1.99 8.41
C ALA A 59 -9.75 2.80 7.49
N HIS A 60 -9.24 3.85 6.84
CA HIS A 60 -10.01 4.62 5.86
C HIS A 60 -10.35 3.83 4.60
N LEU A 61 -9.38 3.09 4.05
CA LEU A 61 -9.60 2.24 2.88
C LEU A 61 -10.60 1.12 3.19
N GLN A 62 -10.49 0.47 4.35
CA GLN A 62 -11.44 -0.57 4.79
C GLN A 62 -12.86 -0.03 4.94
N SER A 63 -13.02 1.15 5.56
CA SER A 63 -14.32 1.80 5.71
C SER A 63 -14.94 2.13 4.35
N LEU A 64 -14.13 2.70 3.44
CA LEU A 64 -14.56 3.01 2.08
C LEU A 64 -14.97 1.75 1.31
N TRP A 65 -14.16 0.69 1.34
CA TRP A 65 -14.43 -0.53 0.59
C TRP A 65 -15.60 -1.33 1.13
N SER A 66 -15.74 -1.43 2.46
CA SER A 66 -16.86 -2.12 3.10
C SER A 66 -18.20 -1.44 2.84
N SER A 67 -18.20 -0.12 2.56
CA SER A 67 -19.42 0.62 2.20
C SER A 67 -19.91 0.36 0.77
N SER A 68 -19.09 -0.31 -0.07
CA SER A 68 -19.37 -0.55 -1.48
C SER A 68 -19.63 -2.05 -1.74
N PRO A 69 -20.89 -2.48 -1.97
CA PRO A 69 -21.24 -3.91 -2.10
C PRO A 69 -20.52 -4.66 -3.24
N SER A 70 -20.07 -3.95 -4.27
CA SER A 70 -19.35 -4.51 -5.42
C SER A 70 -17.82 -4.54 -5.23
N ASN A 71 -17.31 -4.03 -4.12
CA ASN A 71 -15.87 -3.99 -3.86
C ASN A 71 -15.39 -5.36 -3.35
N ASN A 72 -14.28 -5.84 -3.92
CA ASN A 72 -13.65 -7.11 -3.57
C ASN A 72 -12.23 -6.94 -3.00
N LEU A 73 -11.83 -5.71 -2.67
CA LEU A 73 -10.55 -5.40 -2.08
C LEU A 73 -10.61 -5.60 -0.57
N PHE A 74 -9.53 -6.13 0.00
CA PHE A 74 -9.32 -6.22 1.44
C PHE A 74 -7.90 -5.79 1.75
N ILE A 75 -7.68 -4.95 2.75
CA ILE A 75 -6.36 -4.46 3.13
C ILE A 75 -5.96 -4.98 4.50
N GLU A 76 -4.73 -5.49 4.58
CA GLU A 76 -4.08 -5.90 5.81
C GLU A 76 -2.84 -5.03 6.02
N GLY A 77 -2.70 -4.49 7.24
CA GLY A 77 -1.48 -3.81 7.65
C GLY A 77 -0.37 -4.80 7.98
N VAL A 78 0.86 -4.53 7.56
CA VAL A 78 2.05 -5.27 7.99
C VAL A 78 2.94 -4.30 8.76
N GLU A 79 3.24 -4.63 10.01
CA GLU A 79 4.08 -3.78 10.86
C GLU A 79 5.21 -4.56 11.53
N VAL A 80 6.30 -3.87 11.89
CA VAL A 80 7.37 -4.52 12.65
C VAL A 80 6.90 -4.70 14.09
N ARG A 81 7.06 -5.91 14.61
CA ARG A 81 6.83 -6.23 16.02
C ARG A 81 7.70 -5.33 16.89
N THR A 82 7.05 -4.53 17.74
CA THR A 82 7.72 -3.81 18.82
C THR A 82 8.08 -4.77 19.96
N ALA A 83 8.94 -4.34 20.88
CA ALA A 83 9.25 -5.13 22.07
C ALA A 83 7.96 -5.61 22.77
N GLU A 84 7.97 -6.80 23.39
CA GLU A 84 6.75 -7.44 23.91
C GLU A 84 5.95 -6.57 24.90
N GLU A 85 6.62 -5.67 25.61
CA GLU A 85 6.01 -4.77 26.59
C GLU A 85 5.58 -3.42 25.99
N ALA A 86 5.96 -3.12 24.75
CA ALA A 86 5.61 -1.87 24.10
C ALA A 86 4.18 -1.93 23.52
N PRO A 87 3.39 -0.85 23.65
CA PRO A 87 2.06 -0.81 23.03
C PRO A 87 2.17 -0.97 21.51
N PRO A 88 1.18 -1.62 20.85
CA PRO A 88 1.15 -1.71 19.41
C PRO A 88 1.23 -0.33 18.76
N VAL A 89 2.00 -0.24 17.68
CA VAL A 89 2.08 0.99 16.87
C VAL A 89 0.70 1.31 16.26
N ASN A 90 -0.01 0.25 15.86
CA ASN A 90 -1.32 0.36 15.26
C ASN A 90 -2.38 0.80 16.29
N ARG A 91 -3.17 1.82 15.94
CA ARG A 91 -4.22 2.42 16.78
C ARG A 91 -5.62 2.32 16.18
N TYR A 92 -5.70 2.09 14.86
CA TYR A 92 -6.93 2.18 14.09
C TYR A 92 -7.45 0.83 13.58
N LEU A 93 -6.59 -0.19 13.46
CA LEU A 93 -6.93 -1.54 13.03
C LEU A 93 -7.18 -2.46 14.23
N SER A 94 -8.10 -3.40 14.06
CA SER A 94 -8.26 -4.53 14.98
C SER A 94 -7.15 -5.56 14.79
N GLU A 95 -6.96 -6.47 15.74
CA GLU A 95 -5.88 -7.48 15.69
C GLU A 95 -6.01 -8.42 14.47
N GLU A 96 -7.21 -8.58 13.92
CA GLU A 96 -7.47 -9.39 12.73
C GLU A 96 -7.13 -8.67 11.42
N GLN A 97 -6.85 -7.36 11.48
CA GLN A 97 -6.67 -6.49 10.33
C GLN A 97 -5.21 -6.10 10.09
N TYR A 98 -4.29 -6.56 10.94
CA TYR A 98 -2.86 -6.40 10.73
C TYR A 98 -2.07 -7.61 11.21
N THR A 99 -0.89 -7.80 10.62
CA THR A 99 0.08 -8.81 11.05
C THR A 99 1.41 -8.14 11.40
N THR A 100 2.23 -8.85 12.19
CA THR A 100 3.55 -8.37 12.56
C THR A 100 4.67 -9.23 11.99
N VAL A 101 5.76 -8.58 11.58
CA VAL A 101 7.03 -9.20 11.19
C VAL A 101 8.10 -8.88 12.23
N ARG A 102 9.16 -9.71 12.34
CA ARG A 102 10.19 -9.55 13.38
C ARG A 102 11.27 -8.53 13.02
N GLY A 103 11.36 -8.11 11.76
CA GLY A 103 12.36 -7.15 11.33
C GLY A 103 11.91 -6.27 10.19
N THR A 104 12.56 -5.11 10.06
CA THR A 104 12.27 -4.07 9.06
C THR A 104 12.28 -4.58 7.62
N PHE A 105 13.09 -5.61 7.33
CA PHE A 105 13.24 -6.19 5.99
C PHE A 105 12.56 -7.54 5.80
N GLU A 106 11.84 -8.02 6.81
CA GLU A 106 11.19 -9.31 6.73
C GLU A 106 9.96 -9.24 5.83
N ILE A 107 9.78 -10.29 5.03
CA ILE A 107 8.69 -10.40 4.08
C ILE A 107 7.49 -11.03 4.78
N SER A 108 6.34 -10.36 4.73
CA SER A 108 5.08 -10.94 5.22
C SER A 108 4.83 -12.29 4.51
N PRO A 109 4.53 -13.37 5.27
CA PRO A 109 4.15 -14.66 4.69
C PRO A 109 2.95 -14.56 3.74
N ARG A 110 2.09 -13.57 3.95
CA ARG A 110 0.89 -13.31 3.14
C ARG A 110 1.18 -12.73 1.76
N LEU A 111 2.43 -12.40 1.43
CA LEU A 111 2.83 -11.91 0.10
C LEU A 111 2.34 -12.83 -1.02
N ARG A 112 2.30 -14.15 -0.79
CA ARG A 112 1.85 -15.14 -1.79
C ARG A 112 0.39 -15.00 -2.17
N GLU A 113 -0.41 -14.38 -1.32
CA GLU A 113 -1.85 -14.14 -1.53
C GLU A 113 -2.12 -12.70 -2.01
N ALA A 114 -1.12 -11.82 -1.94
CA ALA A 114 -1.30 -10.39 -2.15
C ALA A 114 -1.46 -10.04 -3.64
N SER A 115 -2.60 -9.46 -3.98
CA SER A 115 -2.89 -8.89 -5.30
C SER A 115 -2.22 -7.52 -5.50
N ALA A 116 -1.95 -6.79 -4.41
CA ALA A 116 -1.18 -5.55 -4.48
C ALA A 116 -0.39 -5.26 -3.21
N LEU A 117 0.65 -4.44 -3.36
CA LEU A 117 1.44 -3.90 -2.26
C LEU A 117 1.32 -2.37 -2.23
N ILE A 118 1.24 -1.81 -1.03
CA ILE A 118 1.34 -0.37 -0.78
C ILE A 118 2.52 -0.14 0.17
N PHE A 119 3.41 0.77 -0.21
CA PHE A 119 4.49 1.28 0.63
C PHE A 119 4.25 2.77 0.87
N VAL A 120 4.05 3.17 2.13
CA VAL A 120 3.91 4.57 2.51
C VAL A 120 5.11 5.00 3.32
N TYR A 121 5.85 6.00 2.83
CA TYR A 121 7.07 6.52 3.46
C TYR A 121 8.02 5.40 3.91
N PRO A 122 8.33 4.40 3.05
CA PRO A 122 9.27 3.35 3.42
C PRO A 122 10.62 4.00 3.75
N ARG A 123 11.28 3.53 4.82
CA ARG A 123 12.55 4.12 5.30
C ARG A 123 13.71 3.90 4.33
N GLU A 124 13.66 2.83 3.55
CA GLU A 124 14.75 2.49 2.64
C GLU A 124 14.28 1.70 1.41
N PRO A 125 14.90 1.91 0.24
CA PRO A 125 14.54 1.23 -1.01
C PRO A 125 14.68 -0.29 -0.96
N GLY A 126 15.63 -0.80 -0.15
CA GLY A 126 15.91 -2.23 -0.03
C GLY A 126 14.70 -3.07 0.39
N LEU A 127 13.75 -2.49 1.12
CA LEU A 127 12.50 -3.17 1.50
C LEU A 127 11.64 -3.50 0.27
N ILE A 128 11.44 -2.52 -0.62
CA ILE A 128 10.66 -2.69 -1.85
C ILE A 128 11.30 -3.75 -2.73
N HIS A 129 12.63 -3.65 -2.92
CA HIS A 129 13.37 -4.63 -3.72
C HIS A 129 13.19 -6.06 -3.20
N ARG A 130 13.25 -6.28 -1.88
CA ARG A 130 13.04 -7.60 -1.28
C ARG A 130 11.64 -8.15 -1.52
N TYR A 131 10.60 -7.33 -1.36
CA TYR A 131 9.21 -7.73 -1.62
C TYR A 131 9.01 -8.10 -3.09
N LEU A 132 9.50 -7.29 -4.02
CA LEU A 132 9.40 -7.55 -5.46
C LEU A 132 10.19 -8.80 -5.89
N HIS A 133 11.41 -8.94 -5.38
CA HIS A 133 12.23 -10.13 -5.64
C HIS A 133 11.59 -11.40 -5.08
N ALA A 134 10.99 -11.34 -3.88
CA ALA A 134 10.26 -12.47 -3.30
C ALA A 134 9.02 -12.83 -4.12
N ALA A 135 8.24 -11.84 -4.56
CA ALA A 135 7.07 -12.06 -5.42
C ALA A 135 7.45 -12.64 -6.78
N GLY A 136 8.56 -12.16 -7.39
CA GLY A 136 9.03 -12.63 -8.69
C GLY A 136 9.54 -14.08 -8.72
N LYS A 137 9.86 -14.67 -7.55
CA LYS A 137 10.20 -16.10 -7.45
C LYS A 137 8.98 -17.02 -7.58
N ASP A 138 7.78 -16.50 -7.36
CA ASP A 138 6.54 -17.25 -7.50
C ASP A 138 5.94 -17.00 -8.88
N THR A 139 6.06 -17.99 -9.77
CA THR A 139 5.50 -17.91 -11.13
C THR A 139 3.98 -17.72 -11.14
N ASN A 140 3.31 -18.12 -10.06
CA ASN A 140 1.87 -18.00 -9.88
C ASN A 140 1.48 -16.81 -8.99
N SER A 141 2.41 -15.90 -8.70
CA SER A 141 2.15 -14.73 -7.87
C SER A 141 0.89 -13.99 -8.35
N PRO A 142 -0.08 -13.71 -7.46
CA PRO A 142 -1.28 -12.95 -7.80
C PRO A 142 -1.01 -11.44 -7.89
N LEU A 143 0.21 -10.99 -7.59
CA LEU A 143 0.57 -9.58 -7.52
C LEU A 143 0.35 -8.89 -8.88
N ARG A 144 -0.49 -7.84 -8.86
CA ARG A 144 -0.90 -7.02 -10.02
C ARG A 144 -0.48 -5.56 -9.93
N ALA A 145 -0.31 -5.01 -8.73
CA ALA A 145 0.08 -3.62 -8.55
C ALA A 145 1.03 -3.43 -7.37
N VAL A 146 1.90 -2.44 -7.51
CA VAL A 146 2.78 -2.00 -6.42
C VAL A 146 2.73 -0.49 -6.40
N VAL A 147 2.28 0.06 -5.27
CA VAL A 147 2.15 1.49 -5.04
C VAL A 147 3.21 1.92 -4.05
N TRP A 148 3.93 2.98 -4.40
CA TRP A 148 4.81 3.71 -3.52
C TRP A 148 4.26 5.13 -3.31
N LEU A 149 4.24 5.57 -2.06
CA LEU A 149 3.82 6.90 -1.63
C LEU A 149 4.91 7.48 -0.75
N GLY A 150 5.42 8.66 -1.11
CA GLY A 150 6.55 9.24 -0.40
C GLY A 150 6.87 10.67 -0.82
N PRO A 151 7.90 11.28 -0.21
CA PRO A 151 8.34 12.62 -0.58
C PRO A 151 9.04 12.59 -1.94
N LYS A 152 8.82 13.62 -2.76
CA LYS A 152 9.47 13.76 -4.08
C LYS A 152 10.99 13.72 -4.01
N ALA A 153 11.58 14.23 -2.92
CA ALA A 153 13.02 14.26 -2.71
C ALA A 153 13.66 12.86 -2.64
N ASP A 154 12.90 11.85 -2.21
CA ASP A 154 13.41 10.49 -2.09
C ASP A 154 13.18 9.67 -3.38
N TRP A 155 12.39 10.19 -4.31
CA TRP A 155 11.89 9.43 -5.46
C TRP A 155 13.00 8.77 -6.27
N ASP A 156 14.09 9.47 -6.56
CA ASP A 156 15.17 8.92 -7.37
C ASP A 156 15.78 7.64 -6.74
N SER A 157 15.86 7.58 -5.41
CA SER A 157 16.34 6.40 -4.68
C SER A 157 15.37 5.22 -4.77
N PHE A 158 14.06 5.49 -4.85
CA PHE A 158 13.02 4.45 -4.88
C PHE A 158 12.61 4.05 -6.29
N ALA A 159 12.73 4.95 -7.27
CA ALA A 159 12.34 4.73 -8.66
C ALA A 159 13.06 3.52 -9.26
N GLU A 160 14.34 3.34 -8.93
CA GLU A 160 15.14 2.20 -9.37
C GLU A 160 14.54 0.85 -8.92
N CYS A 161 13.90 0.80 -7.75
CA CYS A 161 13.26 -0.43 -7.27
C CYS A 161 12.02 -0.81 -8.08
N LEU A 162 11.37 0.16 -8.74
CA LEU A 162 10.15 -0.05 -9.53
C LEU A 162 10.42 -0.18 -11.03
N ARG A 163 11.62 0.21 -11.51
CA ARG A 163 11.99 0.12 -12.93
C ARG A 163 12.43 -1.30 -13.31
N GLY A 164 12.02 -1.75 -14.49
CA GLY A 164 12.50 -3.00 -15.07
C GLY A 164 12.09 -4.26 -14.30
N VAL A 165 11.07 -4.18 -13.45
CA VAL A 165 10.57 -5.33 -12.68
C VAL A 165 9.95 -6.34 -13.65
N PRO A 166 10.46 -7.58 -13.73
CA PRO A 166 9.96 -8.55 -14.70
C PRO A 166 8.44 -8.79 -14.58
N GLY A 167 7.75 -8.72 -15.71
CA GLY A 167 6.30 -8.88 -15.79
C GLY A 167 5.48 -7.63 -15.45
N PHE A 168 6.12 -6.52 -15.08
CA PHE A 168 5.45 -5.23 -14.85
C PHE A 168 5.75 -4.24 -15.97
N GLY A 169 4.80 -3.34 -16.20
CA GLY A 169 4.94 -2.25 -17.15
C GLY A 169 5.86 -1.12 -16.66
N PRO A 170 5.96 -0.02 -17.42
CA PRO A 170 6.74 1.14 -17.00
C PRO A 170 6.16 1.75 -15.71
N VAL A 171 7.02 2.47 -14.99
CA VAL A 171 6.61 3.24 -13.81
C VAL A 171 5.67 4.37 -14.23
N GLU A 172 4.50 4.40 -13.61
CA GLU A 172 3.50 5.45 -13.74
C GLU A 172 3.62 6.43 -12.58
N ILE A 173 3.49 7.73 -12.87
CA ILE A 173 3.47 8.80 -11.88
C ILE A 173 2.16 9.57 -12.07
N PRO A 174 1.08 9.17 -11.37
CA PRO A 174 -0.17 9.92 -11.38
C PRO A 174 0.03 11.35 -10.90
N THR A 175 -0.73 12.31 -11.45
CA THR A 175 -0.56 13.72 -11.05
C THR A 175 -1.04 13.96 -9.62
N ASN A 176 -0.31 14.77 -8.84
CA ASN A 176 -0.66 15.04 -7.43
C ASN A 176 -2.08 15.61 -7.26
N VAL A 177 -2.49 16.49 -8.18
CA VAL A 177 -3.82 17.13 -8.17
C VAL A 177 -4.93 16.11 -8.31
N THR A 178 -4.77 15.13 -9.19
CA THR A 178 -5.77 14.06 -9.38
C THR A 178 -5.78 13.05 -8.25
N CYS A 179 -4.65 12.90 -7.54
CA CYS A 179 -4.49 11.87 -6.51
C CYS A 179 -4.63 12.38 -5.08
N GLY A 180 -4.94 13.66 -4.87
CA GLY A 180 -5.14 14.20 -3.53
C GLY A 180 -3.87 14.17 -2.66
N LEU A 181 -2.71 14.45 -3.27
CA LEU A 181 -1.42 14.58 -2.60
C LEU A 181 -0.99 16.06 -2.55
N VAL A 182 -0.21 16.42 -1.53
CA VAL A 182 0.44 17.74 -1.42
C VAL A 182 1.58 17.87 -2.42
N GLU A 183 2.08 19.10 -2.61
CA GLU A 183 3.08 19.40 -3.65
C GLU A 183 4.42 18.70 -3.47
N TYR A 184 4.83 18.38 -2.24
CA TYR A 184 6.11 17.72 -1.96
C TYR A 184 6.00 16.19 -1.82
N GLU A 185 4.79 15.63 -1.86
CA GLU A 185 4.55 14.19 -1.89
C GLU A 185 4.25 13.73 -3.32
N MET A 186 4.43 12.44 -3.61
CA MET A 186 4.05 11.87 -4.90
C MET A 186 3.72 10.39 -4.79
N MET A 187 3.15 9.86 -5.86
CA MET A 187 2.84 8.44 -6.03
C MET A 187 3.64 7.87 -7.20
N GLY A 188 4.32 6.75 -6.95
CA GLY A 188 4.89 5.89 -7.98
C GLY A 188 4.11 4.57 -8.03
N LEU A 189 3.82 4.07 -9.23
CA LEU A 189 3.04 2.86 -9.41
C LEU A 189 3.61 2.02 -10.56
N ILE A 190 3.60 0.71 -10.39
CA ILE A 190 3.74 -0.23 -11.50
C ILE A 190 2.55 -1.19 -11.52
N ARG A 191 2.12 -1.56 -12.72
CA ARG A 191 1.08 -2.56 -12.96
C ARG A 191 1.64 -3.75 -13.72
N ARG A 192 1.16 -4.94 -13.39
CA ARG A 192 1.49 -6.17 -14.11
C ARG A 192 0.98 -6.04 -15.54
N LEU A 193 1.82 -6.43 -16.50
CA LEU A 193 1.41 -6.50 -17.90
C LEU A 193 0.35 -7.61 -18.07
N PRO A 194 -0.62 -7.43 -18.97
CA PRO A 194 -1.48 -8.52 -19.41
C PRO A 194 -0.60 -9.68 -19.91
N LEU A 195 -0.98 -10.91 -19.52
CA LEU A 195 -0.40 -12.12 -20.12
C LEU A 195 -0.86 -12.27 -21.58
#